data_AF-M1AKX8-F1
#
_entry.id   AF-M1AKX8-F1
#
_cell.length_a   1.000
_cell.length_b   1.000
_cell.length_c   1.000
_cell.angle_alpha   90.00
_cell.angle_beta   90.00
_cell.angle_gamma   90.00
#
_symmetry.space_group_name_H-M   'P 1'
#
loop_
_entity.id
_entity.type
_entity.pdbx_description
1 polymer ?
#
loop_
_entity_poly.entity_id
_entity_poly.type
_entity_poly.pdbx_seq_one_letter_code
_entity_poly.pdbx_strand_id
1 'polypeptide(L)'
;MVEAAKCSLKQNSMPLPPWRSLAYLEAKWESSHRVANVQVQSSVSSSNSSHRHCTELLWRIKSCIGSEIKAKGFLVLKTCRKRQGLKIESSHSSPVTP
;
A
#
# COMPACT_ATOMS: atom_id res chain seq x y z
N MET A 1 0.80 -7.91 -2.27
CA MET A 1 0.41 -8.60 -1.01
C MET A 1 -0.97 -9.25 -1.12
N VAL A 2 -2.06 -8.52 -1.40
CA VAL A 2 -3.42 -9.11 -1.55
C VAL A 2 -3.48 -10.27 -2.54
N GLU A 3 -2.96 -10.09 -3.76
CA GLU A 3 -2.99 -11.16 -4.78
C GLU A 3 -2.19 -12.41 -4.39
N ALA A 4 -1.09 -12.26 -3.63
CA ALA A 4 -0.33 -13.41 -3.13
C ALA A 4 -1.15 -14.25 -2.13
N ALA A 5 -1.93 -13.60 -1.26
CA ALA A 5 -2.82 -14.29 -0.34
C ALA A 5 -3.98 -15.00 -1.08
N LYS A 6 -4.56 -14.37 -2.11
CA LYS A 6 -5.58 -15.01 -2.98
C LYS A 6 -5.01 -16.24 -3.70
N CYS A 7 -3.82 -16.13 -4.29
CA CYS A 7 -3.15 -17.24 -4.98
C CYS A 7 -2.85 -18.40 -4.01
N SER A 8 -2.30 -18.10 -2.83
CA SER A 8 -2.01 -19.12 -1.81
C SER A 8 -3.28 -19.85 -1.33
N LEU A 9 -4.36 -19.12 -1.04
CA LEU A 9 -5.66 -19.72 -0.68
C LEU A 9 -6.19 -20.62 -1.80
N LYS A 10 -6.16 -20.15 -3.05
CA LYS A 10 -6.59 -20.92 -4.23
C LYS A 10 -5.75 -22.18 -4.46
N GLN A 11 -4.43 -22.12 -4.25
CA GLN A 11 -3.52 -23.25 -4.35
C GLN A 11 -3.78 -24.33 -3.29
N ASN A 12 -4.26 -23.94 -2.10
CA ASN A 12 -4.56 -24.85 -0.99
C ASN A 12 -6.06 -25.23 -0.92
N SER A 13 -6.84 -24.93 -1.96
CA SER A 13 -8.30 -25.12 -2.00
C SER A 13 -9.06 -24.48 -0.82
N MET A 14 -8.50 -23.43 -0.22
CA MET A 14 -9.09 -22.72 0.90
C MET A 14 -9.96 -21.57 0.42
N PRO A 15 -11.22 -21.44 0.88
CA PRO A 15 -12.04 -20.27 0.59
C PRO A 15 -11.48 -19.02 1.29
N LEU A 16 -11.73 -17.84 0.72
CA LEU A 16 -11.44 -16.57 1.41
C LEU A 16 -12.35 -16.47 2.65
N PRO A 17 -11.80 -16.31 3.87
CA PRO A 17 -12.63 -16.22 5.06
C PRO A 17 -13.51 -14.95 5.00
N PRO A 18 -14.75 -15.00 5.51
CA PRO A 18 -15.74 -13.94 5.31
C PRO A 18 -15.24 -12.58 5.85
N TRP A 19 -14.47 -12.58 6.94
CA TRP A 19 -13.88 -11.36 7.52
C TRP A 19 -12.73 -10.73 6.72
N ARG A 20 -12.31 -11.35 5.61
CA ARG A 20 -11.37 -10.77 4.62
C ARG A 20 -12.06 -10.39 3.30
N SER A 21 -13.37 -10.60 3.16
CA SER A 21 -14.14 -10.08 2.03
C SER A 21 -14.25 -8.56 2.12
N LEU A 22 -14.32 -7.89 0.95
CA LEU A 22 -14.44 -6.43 0.88
C LEU A 22 -15.71 -5.95 1.59
N ALA A 23 -16.86 -6.55 1.27
CA ALA A 23 -18.17 -6.22 1.86
C ALA A 23 -18.18 -6.33 3.40
N TYR A 24 -17.52 -7.34 3.99
CA TYR A 24 -17.42 -7.44 5.45
C TYR A 24 -16.53 -6.34 6.04
N LEU A 25 -15.44 -5.97 5.37
CA LEU A 25 -14.55 -4.90 5.82
C LEU A 25 -15.26 -3.55 5.76
N GLU A 26 -16.01 -3.27 4.69
CA GLU A 26 -16.87 -2.09 4.54
C GLU A 26 -17.93 -2.05 5.64
N ALA A 27 -18.74 -3.10 5.79
CA ALA A 27 -19.77 -3.17 6.84
C ALA A 27 -19.19 -3.07 8.26
N LYS A 28 -18.01 -3.64 8.54
CA LYS A 28 -17.32 -3.49 9.83
C LYS A 28 -16.76 -2.09 10.04
N TRP A 29 -16.31 -1.42 8.98
CA TRP A 29 -15.82 -0.04 9.03
C TRP A 29 -16.98 0.95 9.26
N GLU A 30 -18.13 0.72 8.65
CA GLU A 30 -19.32 1.58 8.78
C GLU A 30 -20.14 1.28 10.06
N SER A 31 -19.93 0.13 10.70
CA SER A 31 -20.55 -0.19 11.99
C SER A 31 -20.31 0.89 13.05
N SER A 32 -21.37 1.33 13.74
CA SER A 32 -21.29 2.20 14.92
C SER A 32 -20.44 1.58 16.06
N HIS A 33 -20.18 0.27 16.02
CA HIS A 33 -19.20 -0.41 16.87
C HIS A 33 -17.78 -0.31 16.32
N ARG A 34 -17.40 0.85 15.77
CA ARG A 34 -16.02 1.28 15.90
C ARG A 34 -15.71 1.22 17.39
N VAL A 35 -14.58 0.63 17.75
CA VAL A 35 -13.99 0.88 19.07
C VAL A 35 -13.68 2.37 19.06
N ALA A 36 -14.63 3.17 19.55
CA ALA A 36 -14.43 4.58 19.83
C ALA A 36 -13.17 4.59 20.70
N ASN A 37 -12.09 5.16 20.13
CA ASN A 37 -10.76 5.14 20.72
C ASN A 37 -10.94 5.46 22.19
N VAL A 38 -10.77 4.45 23.06
CA VAL A 38 -11.11 4.56 24.48
C VAL A 38 -10.45 5.84 24.91
N GLN A 39 -11.25 6.83 25.33
CA GLN A 39 -10.69 8.12 25.68
C GLN A 39 -9.86 7.85 26.91
N VAL A 40 -8.56 7.64 26.67
CA VAL A 40 -7.54 7.45 27.67
C VAL A 40 -7.43 8.79 28.37
N GLN A 41 -8.37 9.02 29.29
CA GLN A 41 -8.21 9.91 30.41
C GLN A 41 -7.11 9.29 31.26
N SER A 42 -5.86 9.42 30.80
CA SER A 42 -4.69 9.12 31.59
C SER A 42 -4.55 10.21 32.64
N SER A 43 -5.41 10.14 33.66
CA SER A 43 -5.33 10.88 34.90
C SER A 43 -4.19 10.35 35.80
N VAL A 44 -3.06 9.96 35.20
CA VAL A 44 -1.83 9.61 35.91
C VAL A 44 -0.65 10.30 35.24
N SER A 45 -0.06 11.20 36.01
CA SER A 45 1.17 11.93 35.71
C SER A 45 2.38 11.00 35.62
N SER A 46 2.76 10.58 34.42
CA SER A 46 4.11 10.07 34.10
C SER A 46 4.37 10.12 32.58
N SER A 47 5.58 10.52 32.19
CA SER A 47 6.09 10.52 30.81
C SER A 47 5.55 11.56 29.80
N ASN A 48 5.62 12.86 30.14
CA ASN A 48 5.57 13.94 29.13
C ASN A 48 6.77 13.92 28.14
N SER A 49 7.88 13.26 28.48
CA SER A 49 9.07 13.14 27.64
C SER A 49 8.89 12.16 26.47
N SER A 50 8.34 10.96 26.73
CA SER A 50 8.15 9.94 25.68
C SER A 50 7.21 10.43 24.57
N HIS A 51 6.13 11.12 24.93
CA HIS A 51 5.20 11.72 23.96
C HIS A 51 5.90 12.74 23.03
N ARG A 52 6.83 13.54 23.55
CA ARG A 52 7.65 14.46 22.73
C ARG A 52 8.55 13.71 21.76
N HIS A 53 9.24 12.64 22.20
CA HIS A 53 10.07 11.82 21.32
C HIS A 53 9.24 11.10 20.23
N CYS A 54 8.04 10.59 20.56
CA CYS A 54 7.12 10.02 19.57
C CYS A 54 6.67 11.08 18.54
N THR A 55 6.35 12.29 18.99
CA THR A 55 5.96 13.41 18.11
C THR A 55 7.09 13.79 17.15
N GLU A 56 8.32 13.88 17.66
CA GLU A 56 9.50 14.20 16.85
C GLU A 56 9.81 13.09 15.84
N LEU A 57 9.76 11.82 16.26
CA LEU A 57 9.97 10.67 15.37
C LEU A 57 8.92 10.63 14.24
N LEU A 58 7.65 10.86 14.55
CA LEU A 58 6.59 10.96 13.55
C LEU A 58 6.82 12.11 12.56
N TRP A 59 7.30 13.27 13.04
CA TRP A 59 7.63 14.40 12.17
C TRP A 59 8.81 14.12 11.25
N ARG A 60 9.87 13.48 11.78
CA ARG A 60 11.02 12.99 10.99
C ARG A 60 10.58 12.00 9.91
N ILE A 61 9.79 10.97 10.26
CA ILE A 61 9.25 9.98 9.31
C ILE A 61 8.41 10.66 8.22
N LYS A 62 7.49 11.57 8.60
CA LYS A 62 6.66 12.33 7.65
C LYS A 62 7.52 13.17 6.69
N SER A 63 8.58 13.79 7.19
CA SER A 63 9.53 14.59 6.38
C SER A 63 10.36 13.73 5.43
N CYS A 64 10.86 12.57 5.88
CA CYS A 64 11.55 11.60 5.04
C CYS A 64 10.65 11.09 3.90
N ILE A 65 9.44 10.63 4.22
CA ILE A 65 8.45 10.15 3.24
C ILE A 65 8.07 11.27 2.25
N GLY A 66 7.79 12.48 2.73
CA GLY A 66 7.48 13.62 1.87
C GLY A 66 8.63 14.00 0.93
N SER A 67 9.86 13.97 1.42
CA SER A 67 11.07 14.20 0.63
C SER A 67 11.30 13.10 -0.41
N GLU A 68 11.10 11.84 -0.04
CA GLU A 68 11.21 10.69 -0.95
C GLU A 68 10.15 10.72 -2.04
N ILE A 69 8.89 11.03 -1.70
CA ILE A 69 7.80 11.20 -2.68
C ILE A 69 8.09 12.37 -3.62
N LYS A 70 8.61 13.49 -3.11
CA LYS A 70 8.99 14.65 -3.94
C LYS A 70 10.16 14.32 -4.88
N ALA A 71 11.16 13.58 -4.41
CA ALA A 71 12.30 13.13 -5.21
C ALA A 71 11.89 12.09 -6.28
N LYS A 72 11.06 11.09 -5.91
CA LYS A 72 10.54 10.09 -6.84
C LYS A 72 9.56 10.70 -7.85
N GLY A 73 8.70 11.62 -7.43
CA GLY A 73 7.81 12.38 -8.33
C GLY A 73 8.59 13.21 -9.35
N PHE A 74 9.70 13.82 -8.94
CA PHE A 74 10.62 14.54 -9.83
C PHE A 74 11.33 13.60 -10.83
N LEU A 75 11.66 12.38 -10.42
CA LEU A 75 12.21 11.36 -11.33
C LEU A 75 11.17 10.85 -12.34
N VAL A 76 9.95 10.54 -11.89
CA VAL A 76 8.84 10.12 -12.76
C VAL A 76 8.55 11.18 -13.82
N LEU A 77 8.46 12.46 -13.42
CA LEU A 77 8.22 13.58 -14.35
C LEU A 77 9.35 13.77 -15.38
N LYS A 78 10.60 13.43 -15.03
CA LYS A 78 11.74 13.44 -15.96
C LYS A 78 11.69 12.29 -16.97
N THR A 79 11.22 11.10 -16.57
CA THR A 79 11.19 9.93 -17.46
C THR A 79 10.11 10.00 -18.56
N CYS A 80 9.02 10.75 -18.34
CA CYS A 80 7.90 10.80 -19.29
C CYS A 80 8.13 11.64 -20.57
N ARG A 81 9.22 12.41 -20.68
CA ARG A 81 9.43 13.33 -21.83
C ARG A 81 10.20 12.78 -23.04
N LYS A 82 10.71 11.53 -23.02
CA LYS A 82 11.62 11.02 -24.08
C LYS A 82 11.31 9.60 -24.60
N ARG A 83 10.03 9.27 -24.87
CA ARG A 83 9.65 8.09 -25.70
C ARG A 83 8.40 8.35 -26.56
N GLN A 84 8.54 9.22 -27.56
CA GLN A 84 7.73 9.11 -28.79
C GLN A 84 8.56 8.35 -29.83
N GLY A 85 7.92 7.56 -30.69
CA GLY A 85 8.58 6.78 -31.75
C GLY A 85 8.60 5.27 -31.50
N LEU A 86 7.42 4.66 -31.36
CA LEU A 86 7.29 3.21 -31.45
C LEU A 86 7.19 2.82 -32.94
N LYS A 87 8.17 2.06 -33.45
CA LYS A 87 7.98 1.26 -34.68
C LYS A 87 8.70 -0.07 -34.52
N ILE A 88 7.95 -1.06 -34.05
CA ILE A 88 8.32 -2.47 -34.04
C ILE A 88 7.58 -3.09 -35.21
N GLU A 89 8.30 -3.74 -36.12
CA GLU A 89 7.78 -4.82 -36.93
C GLU A 89 8.89 -5.87 -37.00
N SER A 90 8.55 -7.13 -36.75
CA SER A 90 9.46 -8.13 -36.22
C SER A 90 9.64 -9.30 -37.18
N SER A 91 10.73 -9.27 -37.95
CA SER A 91 11.15 -10.39 -38.80
C SER A 91 11.36 -11.67 -37.98
N HIS A 92 10.48 -12.67 -38.12
CA HIS A 92 10.80 -14.05 -37.76
C HIS A 92 10.26 -15.03 -38.80
N SER A 93 11.07 -16.06 -39.05
CA SER A 93 11.04 -16.97 -40.20
C SER A 93 10.13 -18.20 -40.03
N SER A 94 9.81 -18.83 -41.15
CA SER A 94 9.01 -20.05 -41.36
C SER A 94 9.47 -21.29 -40.56
N PRO A 95 8.68 -22.40 -40.60
CA PRO A 95 9.10 -23.53 -41.45
C PRO A 95 7.96 -24.36 -42.13
N VAL A 96 8.08 -24.62 -43.44
CA VAL A 96 8.48 -25.93 -44.06
C VAL A 96 8.27 -27.21 -43.21
N THR A 97 7.75 -28.38 -43.64
CA THR A 97 7.10 -29.01 -44.84
C THR A 97 6.66 -30.45 -44.41
N PRO A 98 5.98 -31.32 -45.22
CA PRO A 98 5.42 -31.19 -46.57
C PRO A 98 3.90 -31.46 -46.71
#